data_AF-A0A946GZL0-F1
#
_entry.id   AF-A0A946GZL0-F1
#
_cell.length_a   1.000
_cell.length_b   1.000
_cell.length_c   1.000
_cell.angle_alpha   90.00
_cell.angle_beta   90.00
_cell.angle_gamma   90.00
#
_symmetry.space_group_name_H-M   'P 1'
#
loop_
_entity.id
_entity.type
_entity.pdbx_description
1 polymer ?
#
loop_
_entity_poly.entity_id
_entity_poly.type
_entity_poly.pdbx_seq_one_letter_code
_entity_poly.pdbx_strand_id
1 'polypeptide(L)'
;MIAQSHPLLRLFAGTILVAALFGSERCAATEIYVDNRVGSDTYDGASSDVTGLRFGPVKTIGRALQKARQGDTIIVANRGVPYYEQLSINGRNNSGFGEAQFTIVGNGAIVSGARLVPPTAWKAVVADLWRFVPHRKGHFQLILDDKPVPEMVVARGAKVLPKIPTGQWAAWRGAIYFQAARVESPSERAFAFAEGDVGLTLAEVHDVVVVGLTFRHFRLDGVSAHSQCRNVVLKNVSSTGNGRAGLFVGETSRVEALKCTLTGNRLHNVLVRGRHSALHTEPKLSEPPTFID
;
A
#
# COMPACT_ATOMS: atom_id res chain seq x y z
N MET A 1 -8.61 -95.53 -2.35
CA MET A 1 -8.78 -94.54 -1.27
C MET A 1 -7.73 -93.45 -1.50
N ILE A 2 -8.18 -92.23 -1.84
CA ILE A 2 -7.53 -90.91 -1.68
C ILE A 2 -6.16 -90.73 -2.41
N ALA A 3 -5.98 -90.00 -3.53
CA ALA A 3 -6.30 -88.63 -3.99
C ALA A 3 -5.10 -87.65 -3.92
N GLN A 4 -4.91 -86.90 -5.03
CA GLN A 4 -4.30 -85.55 -5.17
C GLN A 4 -2.77 -85.40 -4.97
N SER A 5 -2.02 -84.51 -5.64
CA SER A 5 -2.30 -83.27 -6.39
C SER A 5 -1.16 -82.91 -7.39
N HIS A 6 -1.50 -82.16 -8.45
CA HIS A 6 -0.57 -81.50 -9.40
C HIS A 6 -0.22 -80.03 -8.96
N PRO A 7 0.32 -79.13 -9.81
CA PRO A 7 1.73 -78.69 -9.87
C PRO A 7 1.91 -77.18 -9.56
N LEU A 8 3.14 -76.66 -9.45
CA LEU A 8 3.42 -75.20 -9.45
C LEU A 8 4.56 -74.94 -10.45
N LEU A 9 4.31 -74.47 -11.68
CA LEU A 9 3.81 -73.16 -12.15
C LEU A 9 4.87 -72.02 -12.06
N ARG A 10 5.64 -71.91 -13.15
CA ARG A 10 6.11 -70.70 -13.88
C ARG A 10 6.22 -69.39 -13.08
N LEU A 11 7.45 -68.92 -12.87
CA LEU A 11 7.75 -67.49 -12.62
C LEU A 11 7.82 -66.75 -13.97
N PHE A 12 6.90 -65.79 -14.17
CA PHE A 12 6.96 -64.79 -15.24
C PHE A 12 7.39 -63.44 -14.67
N ALA A 13 8.07 -62.68 -15.52
CA ALA A 13 8.63 -61.35 -15.30
C ALA A 13 7.58 -60.28 -14.95
N GLY A 14 8.04 -59.23 -14.25
CA GLY A 14 7.25 -58.03 -13.96
C GLY A 14 8.11 -56.88 -13.46
N THR A 15 8.90 -56.26 -14.33
CA THR A 15 9.58 -54.98 -14.07
C THR A 15 8.52 -53.87 -14.08
N ILE A 16 8.11 -53.41 -12.88
CA ILE A 16 7.21 -52.28 -12.72
C ILE A 16 7.99 -50.99 -12.95
N LEU A 17 7.75 -50.34 -14.09
CA LEU A 17 8.16 -48.98 -14.39
C LEU A 17 7.23 -48.02 -13.62
N VAL A 18 7.65 -47.59 -12.43
CA VAL A 18 7.00 -46.47 -11.71
C VAL A 18 7.41 -45.17 -12.40
N ALA A 19 6.73 -44.84 -13.50
CA ALA A 19 6.70 -43.48 -14.02
C ALA A 19 5.90 -42.64 -13.01
N ALA A 20 6.61 -42.14 -11.99
CA ALA A 20 6.08 -41.14 -11.09
C ALA A 20 5.63 -39.95 -11.94
N LEU A 21 4.31 -39.77 -11.99
CA LEU A 21 3.60 -38.59 -12.42
C LEU A 21 4.15 -37.40 -11.63
N PHE A 22 5.21 -36.78 -12.14
CA PHE A 22 5.43 -35.35 -11.91
C PHE A 22 4.36 -34.63 -12.71
N GLY A 23 3.12 -34.71 -12.22
CA GLY A 23 2.08 -33.78 -12.57
C GLY A 23 2.66 -32.41 -12.30
N SER A 24 3.00 -31.70 -13.36
CA SER A 24 3.25 -30.28 -13.31
C SER A 24 1.99 -29.65 -12.73
N GLU A 25 1.97 -29.44 -11.41
CA GLU A 25 1.10 -28.47 -10.78
C GLU A 25 1.47 -27.14 -11.43
N ARG A 26 0.80 -26.83 -12.55
CA ARG A 26 0.61 -25.45 -12.95
C ARG A 26 -0.09 -24.84 -11.75
N CYS A 27 0.68 -24.20 -10.87
CA CYS A 27 0.17 -23.36 -9.81
C CYS A 27 -0.66 -22.29 -10.53
N ALA A 28 -1.94 -22.57 -10.72
CA ALA A 28 -2.84 -21.67 -11.41
C ALA A 28 -2.90 -20.43 -10.53
N ALA A 29 -2.47 -19.30 -11.07
CA ALA A 29 -2.70 -18.00 -10.46
C ALA A 29 -4.17 -17.92 -10.06
N THR A 30 -4.42 -17.67 -8.78
CA THR A 30 -5.78 -17.58 -8.23
C THR A 30 -6.16 -16.13 -7.97
N GLU A 31 -7.48 -15.90 -7.91
CA GLU A 31 -8.03 -14.61 -7.53
C GLU A 31 -8.38 -14.60 -6.04
N ILE A 32 -8.03 -13.51 -5.36
CA ILE A 32 -8.35 -13.26 -3.95
C ILE A 32 -9.13 -11.96 -3.85
N TYR A 33 -10.37 -12.06 -3.39
CA TYR A 33 -11.31 -10.96 -3.31
C TYR A 33 -11.22 -10.24 -1.96
N VAL A 34 -11.25 -8.91 -1.99
CA VAL A 34 -11.17 -8.03 -0.81
C VAL A 34 -12.37 -7.08 -0.80
N ASP A 35 -13.04 -6.94 0.35
CA ASP A 35 -14.13 -5.98 0.55
C ASP A 35 -14.16 -5.46 2.00
N ASN A 36 -13.87 -4.17 2.20
CA ASN A 36 -13.84 -3.56 3.53
C ASN A 36 -15.22 -3.38 4.20
N ARG A 37 -16.33 -3.56 3.47
CA ARG A 37 -17.68 -3.40 4.02
C ARG A 37 -18.32 -4.72 4.39
N VAL A 38 -18.25 -5.72 3.51
CA VAL A 38 -18.93 -7.02 3.72
C VAL A 38 -17.97 -8.16 4.01
N GLY A 39 -16.67 -7.98 3.78
CA GLY A 39 -15.66 -9.01 3.99
C GLY A 39 -15.31 -9.26 5.45
N SER A 40 -14.67 -10.41 5.68
CA SER A 40 -14.09 -10.81 6.97
C SER A 40 -12.73 -11.45 6.75
N ASP A 41 -11.73 -11.11 7.56
CA ASP A 41 -10.39 -11.72 7.45
C ASP A 41 -10.34 -13.20 7.86
N THR A 42 -11.45 -13.71 8.39
CA THR A 42 -11.70 -15.14 8.62
C THR A 42 -12.18 -15.87 7.37
N TYR A 43 -12.60 -15.17 6.32
CA TYR A 43 -13.04 -15.77 5.07
C TYR A 43 -11.86 -16.27 4.23
N ASP A 44 -12.16 -17.12 3.26
CA ASP A 44 -11.18 -17.73 2.39
C ASP A 44 -10.61 -16.76 1.35
N GLY A 45 -11.42 -15.81 0.87
CA GLY A 45 -11.07 -14.86 -0.18
C GLY A 45 -11.40 -15.36 -1.58
N ALA A 46 -12.07 -16.51 -1.72
CA ALA A 46 -12.26 -17.19 -3.01
C ALA A 46 -13.48 -16.70 -3.82
N SER A 47 -14.28 -15.79 -3.24
CA SER A 47 -15.51 -15.28 -3.83
C SER A 47 -15.69 -13.79 -3.51
N SER A 48 -16.22 -13.03 -4.46
CA SER A 48 -16.63 -11.63 -4.25
C SER A 48 -17.82 -11.49 -3.30
N ASP A 49 -18.66 -12.52 -3.21
CA ASP A 49 -19.88 -12.54 -2.41
C ASP A 49 -19.74 -13.49 -1.22
N VAL A 50 -20.45 -13.15 -0.14
CA VAL A 50 -20.54 -14.02 1.05
C VAL A 50 -21.51 -15.15 0.75
N THR A 51 -20.98 -16.34 0.52
CA THR A 51 -21.76 -17.54 0.16
C THR A 51 -21.91 -18.53 1.32
N GLY A 52 -21.30 -18.25 2.47
CA GLY A 52 -21.45 -19.04 3.68
C GLY A 52 -20.68 -18.48 4.88
N LEU A 53 -20.63 -19.24 5.97
CA LEU A 53 -20.05 -18.82 7.25
C LEU A 53 -18.56 -18.45 7.18
N ARG A 54 -17.81 -18.99 6.20
CA ARG A 54 -16.37 -18.74 6.00
C ARG A 54 -15.97 -18.53 4.54
N PHE A 55 -16.96 -18.35 3.66
CA PHE A 55 -16.75 -18.25 2.22
C PHE A 55 -17.14 -16.85 1.76
N GLY A 56 -16.18 -16.12 1.19
CA GLY A 56 -16.37 -14.75 0.75
C GLY A 56 -15.09 -13.92 0.75
N PRO A 57 -15.19 -12.60 0.54
CA PRO A 57 -14.02 -11.75 0.41
C PRO A 57 -13.37 -11.53 1.78
N VAL A 58 -12.04 -11.44 1.80
CA VAL A 58 -11.35 -10.96 3.01
C VAL A 58 -11.65 -9.49 3.24
N LYS A 59 -11.53 -9.01 4.47
CA LYS A 59 -11.87 -7.62 4.79
C LYS A 59 -10.75 -6.66 4.41
N THR A 60 -9.51 -7.09 4.62
CA THR A 60 -8.32 -6.25 4.48
C THR A 60 -7.45 -6.68 3.32
N ILE A 61 -6.80 -5.70 2.67
CA ILE A 61 -5.85 -5.99 1.59
C ILE A 61 -4.63 -6.69 2.18
N GLY A 62 -4.21 -6.30 3.40
CA GLY A 62 -3.13 -6.99 4.13
C GLY A 62 -3.41 -8.48 4.34
N ARG A 63 -4.66 -8.86 4.60
CA ARG A 63 -5.02 -10.28 4.73
C ARG A 63 -4.94 -11.02 3.40
N ALA A 64 -5.35 -10.40 2.29
CA ALA A 64 -5.19 -11.01 0.97
C ALA A 64 -3.71 -11.23 0.64
N LEU A 65 -2.85 -10.24 0.91
CA LEU A 65 -1.40 -10.35 0.73
C LEU A 65 -0.77 -11.52 1.50
N GLN A 66 -1.23 -11.78 2.73
CA GLN A 66 -0.78 -12.92 3.53
C GLN A 66 -1.21 -14.28 2.97
N LYS A 67 -2.38 -14.34 2.33
CA LYS A 67 -2.94 -15.56 1.74
C LYS A 67 -2.36 -15.86 0.36
N ALA A 68 -2.00 -14.81 -0.36
CA ALA A 68 -1.56 -14.89 -1.73
C ALA A 68 -0.24 -15.66 -1.87
N ARG A 69 -0.14 -16.36 -3.00
CA ARG A 69 1.04 -17.06 -3.48
C ARG A 69 1.55 -16.36 -4.74
N GLN A 70 2.64 -16.88 -5.27
CA GLN A 70 3.23 -16.30 -6.46
C GLN A 70 2.27 -16.32 -7.64
N GLY A 71 2.27 -15.23 -8.40
CA GLY A 71 1.42 -15.06 -9.58
C GLY A 71 -0.06 -14.83 -9.30
N ASP A 72 -0.51 -14.82 -8.04
CA ASP A 72 -1.92 -14.57 -7.70
C ASP A 72 -2.36 -13.14 -8.02
N THR A 73 -3.67 -12.95 -8.15
CA THR A 73 -4.33 -11.66 -8.35
C THR A 73 -5.21 -11.31 -7.16
N ILE A 74 -4.98 -10.15 -6.54
CA ILE A 74 -5.84 -9.59 -5.50
C ILE A 74 -6.80 -8.59 -6.14
N ILE A 75 -8.11 -8.80 -5.96
CA ILE A 75 -9.17 -7.95 -6.50
C ILE A 75 -9.81 -7.17 -5.35
N VAL A 76 -9.62 -5.85 -5.35
CA VAL A 76 -10.08 -4.96 -4.29
C VAL A 76 -11.40 -4.32 -4.69
N ALA A 77 -12.42 -4.48 -3.85
CA ALA A 77 -13.71 -3.82 -4.03
C ALA A 77 -13.60 -2.33 -3.67
N ASN A 78 -14.15 -1.49 -4.54
CA ASN A 78 -14.32 -0.06 -4.27
C ASN A 78 -15.74 0.21 -3.77
N ARG A 79 -15.88 0.50 -2.47
CA ARG A 79 -17.17 0.77 -1.83
C ARG A 79 -17.36 2.22 -1.40
N GLY A 80 -16.53 3.13 -1.91
CA GLY A 80 -16.52 4.54 -1.53
C GLY A 80 -16.00 4.82 -0.12
N VAL A 81 -15.56 3.79 0.62
CA VAL A 81 -14.94 3.91 1.94
C VAL A 81 -13.46 3.55 1.82
N PRO A 82 -12.52 4.38 2.33
CA PRO A 82 -11.10 4.06 2.29
C PRO A 82 -10.74 2.79 3.08
N TYR A 83 -9.71 2.09 2.61
CA TYR A 83 -8.97 1.08 3.35
C TYR A 83 -7.92 1.81 4.20
N TYR A 84 -8.05 1.74 5.53
CA TYR A 84 -7.10 2.35 6.47
C TYR A 84 -6.01 1.34 6.84
N GLU A 85 -5.06 1.14 5.93
CA GLU A 85 -4.04 0.10 6.02
C GLU A 85 -2.68 0.59 5.52
N GLN A 86 -1.62 -0.14 5.87
CA GLN A 86 -0.29 -0.02 5.27
C GLN A 86 0.05 -1.36 4.63
N LEU A 87 0.28 -1.36 3.32
CA LEU A 87 0.49 -2.57 2.54
C LEU A 87 1.97 -2.89 2.43
N SER A 88 2.28 -4.18 2.42
CA SER A 88 3.63 -4.69 2.19
C SER A 88 3.58 -5.86 1.23
N ILE A 89 4.17 -5.68 0.06
CA ILE A 89 4.47 -6.75 -0.90
C ILE A 89 5.95 -7.05 -0.70
N ASN A 90 6.23 -8.19 -0.08
CA ASN A 90 7.59 -8.57 0.28
C ASN A 90 7.91 -9.99 -0.16
N GLY A 91 9.09 -10.13 -0.75
CA GLY A 91 9.72 -11.41 -0.95
C GLY A 91 9.01 -12.29 -1.97
N ARG A 92 9.40 -13.56 -1.94
CA ARG A 92 9.07 -14.50 -3.00
C ARG A 92 7.56 -14.75 -3.14
N ASN A 93 6.80 -14.80 -2.04
CA ASN A 93 5.37 -15.16 -2.09
C ASN A 93 4.49 -14.09 -2.76
N ASN A 94 4.91 -12.83 -2.74
CA ASN A 94 4.20 -11.73 -3.38
C ASN A 94 4.91 -11.26 -4.67
N SER A 95 5.46 -12.21 -5.42
CA SER A 95 6.14 -12.00 -6.70
C SER A 95 5.52 -12.86 -7.80
N GLY A 96 5.82 -12.60 -9.06
CA GLY A 96 5.38 -13.44 -10.17
C GLY A 96 5.99 -14.86 -10.15
N PHE A 97 5.44 -15.74 -10.98
CA PHE A 97 5.93 -17.11 -11.19
C PHE A 97 5.78 -17.54 -12.64
N GLY A 98 6.91 -17.89 -13.28
CA GLY A 98 6.93 -18.19 -14.70
C GLY A 98 6.49 -16.97 -15.52
N GLU A 99 5.43 -17.13 -16.30
CA GLU A 99 4.83 -16.04 -17.09
C GLU A 99 3.74 -15.27 -16.31
N ALA A 100 3.32 -15.75 -15.14
CA ALA A 100 2.27 -15.11 -14.33
C ALA A 100 2.85 -14.01 -13.45
N GLN A 101 2.23 -12.82 -13.48
CA GLN A 101 2.57 -11.69 -12.63
C GLN A 101 1.75 -11.69 -11.34
N PHE A 102 2.35 -11.27 -10.23
CA PHE A 102 1.57 -11.00 -9.01
C PHE A 102 0.85 -9.67 -9.16
N THR A 103 -0.48 -9.67 -9.07
CA THR A 103 -1.28 -8.51 -9.47
C THR A 103 -2.19 -8.02 -8.34
N ILE A 104 -2.30 -6.70 -8.17
CA ILE A 104 -3.35 -6.07 -7.37
C ILE A 104 -4.22 -5.20 -8.28
N VAL A 105 -5.51 -5.53 -8.36
CA VAL A 105 -6.53 -4.78 -9.08
C VAL A 105 -7.34 -3.95 -8.10
N GLY A 106 -7.05 -2.65 -8.06
CA GLY A 106 -7.60 -1.72 -7.09
C GLY A 106 -9.01 -1.21 -7.36
N ASN A 107 -9.51 -1.27 -8.60
CA ASN A 107 -10.84 -0.76 -8.99
C ASN A 107 -11.14 0.69 -8.54
N GLY A 108 -10.12 1.54 -8.45
CA GLY A 108 -10.24 2.91 -7.96
C GLY A 108 -10.35 3.05 -6.43
N ALA A 109 -10.12 1.96 -5.68
CA ALA A 109 -10.16 1.98 -4.23
C ALA A 109 -9.08 2.90 -3.64
N ILE A 110 -9.39 3.45 -2.47
CA ILE A 110 -8.51 4.36 -1.74
C ILE A 110 -7.88 3.62 -0.57
N VAL A 111 -6.57 3.70 -0.45
CA VAL A 111 -5.80 3.30 0.73
C VAL A 111 -5.30 4.58 1.41
N SER A 112 -5.62 4.74 2.70
CA SER A 112 -5.42 6.00 3.43
C SER A 112 -4.63 5.79 4.72
N GLY A 113 -3.58 6.60 4.90
CA GLY A 113 -2.81 6.68 6.16
C GLY A 113 -3.38 7.67 7.18
N ALA A 114 -4.54 8.28 6.89
CA ALA A 114 -5.13 9.31 7.72
C ALA A 114 -5.70 8.75 9.03
N ARG A 115 -5.47 9.46 10.14
CA ARG A 115 -6.16 9.25 11.41
C ARG A 115 -6.77 10.54 11.91
N LEU A 116 -8.00 10.48 12.41
CA LEU A 116 -8.65 11.63 13.05
C LEU A 116 -7.81 12.15 14.22
N VAL A 117 -7.67 13.48 14.30
CA VAL A 117 -7.10 14.12 15.47
C VAL A 117 -8.15 14.06 16.59
N PRO A 118 -7.86 13.44 17.75
CA PRO A 118 -8.80 13.44 18.86
C PRO A 118 -9.11 14.89 19.29
N PRO A 119 -10.38 15.25 19.58
CA PRO A 119 -10.74 16.61 19.98
C PRO A 119 -9.91 17.14 21.16
N THR A 120 -9.54 16.26 22.09
CA THR A 120 -8.75 16.55 23.29
C THR A 120 -7.25 16.71 23.03
N ALA A 121 -6.77 16.35 21.84
CA ALA A 121 -5.37 16.44 21.47
C ALA A 121 -4.94 17.86 21.08
N TRP A 122 -5.90 18.71 20.69
CA TRP A 122 -5.67 20.12 20.40
C TRP A 122 -5.47 20.93 21.68
N LYS A 123 -4.47 21.81 21.66
CA LYS A 123 -4.18 22.74 22.76
C LYS A 123 -4.10 24.15 22.23
N ALA A 124 -4.89 25.07 22.78
CA ALA A 124 -4.76 26.49 22.49
C ALA A 124 -3.38 26.99 22.99
N VAL A 125 -2.69 27.78 22.17
CA VAL A 125 -1.39 28.38 22.50
C VAL A 125 -1.57 29.86 22.83
N VAL A 126 -2.17 30.58 21.90
CA VAL A 126 -2.64 31.97 22.00
C VAL A 126 -3.94 32.07 21.18
N ALA A 127 -4.55 33.26 21.11
CA ALA A 127 -5.79 33.46 20.35
C ALA A 127 -5.73 32.83 18.95
N ASP A 128 -6.69 31.94 18.68
CA ASP A 128 -6.91 31.21 17.43
C ASP A 128 -5.73 30.33 16.95
N LEU A 129 -4.63 30.24 17.69
CA LEU A 129 -3.48 29.38 17.39
C LEU A 129 -3.54 28.10 18.22
N TRP A 130 -3.66 26.98 17.52
CA TRP A 130 -3.80 25.66 18.13
C TRP A 130 -2.59 24.79 17.84
N ARG A 131 -2.24 23.95 18.81
CA ARG A 131 -1.12 23.01 18.72
C ARG A 131 -1.60 21.58 18.91
N PHE A 132 -1.12 20.70 18.06
CA PHE A 132 -1.25 19.26 18.16
C PHE A 132 0.14 18.62 18.04
N VAL A 133 0.42 17.58 18.84
CA VAL A 133 1.69 16.86 18.80
C VAL A 133 1.43 15.42 18.36
N PRO A 134 1.70 15.09 17.08
CA PRO A 134 1.62 13.70 16.61
C PRO A 134 2.62 12.80 17.36
N HIS A 135 2.24 11.53 17.55
CA HIS A 135 3.12 10.56 18.20
C HIS A 135 4.41 10.31 17.41
N ARG A 136 4.28 10.06 16.10
CA ARG A 136 5.42 9.93 15.18
C ARG A 136 5.79 11.30 14.62
N LYS A 137 7.06 11.67 14.73
CA LYS A 137 7.58 12.97 14.30
C LYS A 137 8.06 12.94 12.85
N GLY A 138 8.05 14.10 12.21
CA GLY A 138 8.60 14.30 10.86
C GLY A 138 7.60 13.94 9.76
N HIS A 139 7.72 14.65 8.63
CA HIS A 139 6.83 14.50 7.47
C HIS A 139 5.33 14.57 7.81
N PHE A 140 4.96 15.54 8.64
CA PHE A 140 3.56 15.79 8.99
C PHE A 140 2.73 16.14 7.76
N GLN A 141 1.44 15.83 7.84
CA GLN A 141 0.42 16.33 6.93
C GLN A 141 -0.86 16.53 7.73
N LEU A 142 -1.42 17.74 7.71
CA LEU A 142 -2.72 18.03 8.31
C LEU A 142 -3.80 17.93 7.23
N ILE A 143 -4.92 17.30 7.57
CA ILE A 143 -6.03 16.98 6.68
C ILE A 143 -7.31 17.50 7.32
N LEU A 144 -8.20 18.06 6.51
CA LEU A 144 -9.50 18.55 6.94
C LEU A 144 -10.51 18.20 5.87
N ASP A 145 -11.60 17.53 6.26
CA ASP A 145 -12.66 17.10 5.34
C ASP A 145 -12.09 16.35 4.12
N ASP A 146 -11.16 15.43 4.41
CA ASP A 146 -10.46 14.56 3.44
C ASP A 146 -9.55 15.29 2.43
N LYS A 147 -9.20 16.56 2.71
CA LYS A 147 -8.29 17.36 1.88
C LYS A 147 -7.07 17.82 2.69
N PRO A 148 -5.87 17.81 2.09
CA PRO A 148 -4.71 18.50 2.66
C PRO A 148 -5.02 19.95 3.01
N VAL A 149 -4.68 20.35 4.24
CA VAL A 149 -4.73 21.76 4.65
C VAL A 149 -3.47 22.45 4.10
N PRO A 150 -3.56 23.68 3.56
CA PRO A 150 -2.38 24.40 3.07
C PRO A 150 -1.34 24.60 4.18
N GLU A 151 -0.09 24.25 3.90
CA GLU A 151 1.04 24.42 4.82
C GLU A 151 1.76 25.75 4.55
N MET A 152 2.05 26.49 5.62
CA MET A 152 3.09 27.50 5.64
C MET A 152 4.42 26.85 6.07
N VAL A 153 5.36 26.74 5.13
CA VAL A 153 6.68 26.19 5.41
C VAL A 153 7.48 27.14 6.30
N VAL A 154 7.90 26.65 7.47
CA VAL A 154 8.76 27.40 8.39
C VAL A 154 10.21 27.23 7.97
N ALA A 155 10.93 28.35 7.84
CA ALA A 155 12.34 28.35 7.48
C ALA A 155 13.18 27.47 8.43
N ARG A 156 14.12 26.72 7.86
CA ARG A 156 15.04 25.87 8.63
C ARG A 156 15.84 26.73 9.62
N GLY A 157 15.86 26.33 10.88
CA GLY A 157 16.58 27.06 11.93
C GLY A 157 15.82 28.26 12.52
N ALA A 158 14.56 28.50 12.14
CA ALA A 158 13.75 29.55 12.74
C ALA A 158 13.67 29.40 14.27
N LYS A 159 14.14 30.44 14.97
CA LYS A 159 14.16 30.50 16.45
C LYS A 159 12.78 30.75 17.06
N VAL A 160 11.91 31.43 16.31
CA VAL A 160 10.53 31.79 16.68
C VAL A 160 9.59 31.27 15.60
N LEU A 161 8.40 30.82 15.99
CA LEU A 161 7.35 30.43 15.05
C LEU A 161 6.83 31.69 14.32
N PRO A 162 6.94 31.77 12.99
CA PRO A 162 6.35 32.86 12.23
C PRO A 162 4.82 32.88 12.37
N LYS A 163 4.20 34.03 12.15
CA LYS A 163 2.73 34.14 12.13
C LYS A 163 2.17 33.29 10.99
N ILE A 164 1.38 32.28 11.34
CA ILE A 164 0.71 31.40 10.38
C ILE A 164 -0.53 32.13 9.83
N PRO A 165 -0.76 32.14 8.51
CA PRO A 165 -2.01 32.66 7.95
C PRO A 165 -3.23 31.85 8.40
N THR A 166 -4.38 32.50 8.58
CA THR A 166 -5.64 31.84 8.92
C THR A 166 -5.98 30.74 7.92
N GLY A 167 -6.42 29.59 8.43
CA GLY A 167 -6.75 28.40 7.65
C GLY A 167 -5.53 27.59 7.20
N GLN A 168 -4.31 27.98 7.60
CA GLN A 168 -3.09 27.25 7.29
C GLN A 168 -2.48 26.62 8.54
N TRP A 169 -1.54 25.72 8.30
CA TRP A 169 -0.78 25.08 9.37
C TRP A 169 0.73 25.17 9.13
N ALA A 170 1.52 24.90 10.16
CA ALA A 170 2.96 24.82 10.08
C ALA A 170 3.50 23.67 10.94
N ALA A 171 4.49 22.96 10.40
CA ALA A 171 5.34 22.06 11.19
C ALA A 171 6.44 22.87 11.89
N TRP A 172 6.46 22.87 13.23
CA TRP A 172 7.55 23.50 13.98
C TRP A 172 7.89 22.73 15.26
N ARG A 173 9.18 22.49 15.48
CA ARG A 173 9.72 21.79 16.67
C ARG A 173 9.00 20.48 17.02
N GLY A 174 8.64 19.70 16.00
CA GLY A 174 7.99 18.39 16.17
C GLY A 174 6.50 18.45 16.53
N ALA A 175 5.85 19.60 16.35
CA ALA A 175 4.41 19.78 16.50
C ALA A 175 3.78 20.37 15.23
N ILE A 176 2.47 20.19 15.11
CA ILE A 176 1.62 20.86 14.14
C ILE A 176 0.99 22.06 14.85
N TYR A 177 1.12 23.23 14.22
CA TYR A 177 0.44 24.45 14.62
C TYR A 177 -0.57 24.82 13.55
N PHE A 178 -1.81 25.10 13.92
CA PHE A 178 -2.87 25.49 13.01
C PHE A 178 -3.47 26.83 13.45
N GLN A 179 -3.60 27.76 12.50
CA GLN A 179 -4.24 29.04 12.73
C GLN A 179 -5.71 28.94 12.32
N ALA A 180 -6.61 28.82 13.29
CA ALA A 180 -8.04 28.78 13.06
C ALA A 180 -8.59 30.16 12.66
N ALA A 181 -9.79 30.20 12.08
CA ALA A 181 -10.54 31.44 12.00
C ALA A 181 -10.98 31.88 13.40
N ARG A 182 -11.30 33.16 13.56
CA ARG A 182 -11.71 33.72 14.86
C ARG A 182 -12.94 32.96 15.37
N VAL A 183 -12.93 32.56 16.64
CA VAL A 183 -14.01 31.80 17.30
C VAL A 183 -14.16 30.36 16.81
N GLU A 184 -13.32 29.89 15.89
CA GLU A 184 -13.34 28.50 15.42
C GLU A 184 -12.49 27.60 16.33
N SER A 185 -13.06 26.44 16.71
CA SER A 185 -12.36 25.40 17.45
C SER A 185 -12.02 24.22 16.54
N PRO A 186 -10.73 23.90 16.32
CA PRO A 186 -10.33 22.70 15.58
C PRO A 186 -10.81 21.39 16.22
N SER A 187 -11.11 21.39 17.52
CA SER A 187 -11.65 20.23 18.24
C SER A 187 -13.08 19.86 17.79
N GLU A 188 -13.80 20.77 17.15
CA GLU A 188 -15.18 20.57 16.67
C GLU A 188 -15.23 20.15 15.19
N ARG A 189 -14.06 20.07 14.53
CA ARG A 189 -13.94 19.75 13.11
C ARG A 189 -13.28 18.40 12.90
N ALA A 190 -13.57 17.79 11.74
CA ALA A 190 -13.01 16.51 11.34
C ALA A 190 -11.56 16.64 10.84
N PHE A 191 -10.69 17.25 11.64
CA PHE A 191 -9.25 17.22 11.37
C PHE A 191 -8.73 15.79 11.47
N ALA A 192 -7.89 15.44 10.51
CA ALA A 192 -7.08 14.24 10.51
C ALA A 192 -5.61 14.61 10.28
N PHE A 193 -4.73 13.66 10.52
CA PHE A 193 -3.32 13.79 10.19
C PHE A 193 -2.80 12.49 9.58
N ALA A 194 -1.72 12.60 8.82
CA ALA A 194 -1.03 11.43 8.30
C ALA A 194 -0.32 10.67 9.44
N GLU A 195 -0.87 9.52 9.82
CA GLU A 195 -0.29 8.64 10.82
C GLU A 195 0.51 7.51 10.18
N GLY A 196 -0.08 6.80 9.23
CA GLY A 196 0.53 5.65 8.57
C GLY A 196 1.81 6.07 7.86
N ASP A 197 2.87 5.29 7.94
CA ASP A 197 4.17 5.66 7.39
C ASP A 197 4.20 5.55 5.87
N VAL A 198 3.83 4.39 5.33
CA VAL A 198 3.88 4.12 3.88
C VAL A 198 2.62 3.40 3.44
N GLY A 199 2.06 3.81 2.29
CA GLY A 199 0.86 3.18 1.74
C GLY A 199 1.09 1.81 1.16
N LEU A 200 2.05 1.70 0.23
CA LEU A 200 2.54 0.45 -0.31
C LEU A 200 4.05 0.38 -0.19
N THR A 201 4.53 -0.60 0.57
CA THR A 201 5.93 -0.99 0.62
C THR A 201 6.18 -2.16 -0.32
N LEU A 202 7.18 -2.01 -1.20
CA LEU A 202 7.71 -3.06 -2.07
C LEU A 202 9.16 -3.33 -1.64
N ALA A 203 9.47 -4.60 -1.34
CA ALA A 203 10.81 -5.03 -0.96
C ALA A 203 11.10 -6.46 -1.43
N GLU A 204 12.23 -6.67 -2.10
CA GLU A 204 12.71 -7.98 -2.58
C GLU A 204 11.70 -8.73 -3.45
N VAL A 205 11.02 -8.00 -4.34
CA VAL A 205 9.95 -8.51 -5.20
C VAL A 205 10.29 -8.43 -6.68
N HIS A 206 9.67 -9.30 -7.47
CA HIS A 206 9.73 -9.23 -8.92
C HIS A 206 8.40 -9.53 -9.59
N ASP A 207 8.20 -8.98 -10.80
CA ASP A 207 7.03 -9.24 -11.65
C ASP A 207 5.70 -8.93 -10.94
N VAL A 208 5.63 -7.72 -10.37
CA VAL A 208 4.48 -7.20 -9.61
C VAL A 208 3.78 -6.11 -10.39
N VAL A 209 2.45 -6.19 -10.49
CA VAL A 209 1.62 -5.17 -11.13
C VAL A 209 0.58 -4.64 -10.14
N VAL A 210 0.53 -3.31 -9.97
CA VAL A 210 -0.49 -2.64 -9.15
C VAL A 210 -1.29 -1.72 -10.03
N VAL A 211 -2.61 -1.94 -10.10
CA VAL A 211 -3.51 -1.23 -11.01
C VAL A 211 -4.58 -0.48 -10.24
N GLY A 212 -4.76 0.81 -10.50
CA GLY A 212 -5.97 1.53 -10.12
C GLY A 212 -6.21 1.67 -8.61
N LEU A 213 -5.15 1.79 -7.80
CA LEU A 213 -5.24 2.18 -6.40
C LEU A 213 -4.92 3.66 -6.21
N THR A 214 -5.53 4.28 -5.20
CA THR A 214 -5.15 5.61 -4.73
C THR A 214 -4.52 5.51 -3.35
N PHE A 215 -3.29 5.98 -3.19
CA PHE A 215 -2.59 6.10 -1.92
C PHE A 215 -2.58 7.55 -1.46
N ARG A 216 -3.07 7.83 -0.25
CA ARG A 216 -3.06 9.19 0.27
C ARG A 216 -2.86 9.26 1.76
N HIS A 217 -2.43 10.45 2.19
CA HIS A 217 -2.36 10.80 3.61
C HIS A 217 -1.40 9.91 4.42
N PHE A 218 -0.34 9.40 3.79
CA PHE A 218 0.76 8.74 4.48
C PHE A 218 1.82 9.75 4.92
N ARG A 219 2.43 9.51 6.07
CA ARG A 219 3.44 10.36 6.68
C ARG A 219 4.70 10.39 5.82
N LEU A 220 5.17 9.24 5.33
CA LEU A 220 6.28 9.16 4.41
C LEU A 220 5.74 9.13 2.97
N ASP A 221 5.67 7.95 2.37
CA ASP A 221 5.41 7.81 0.94
C ASP A 221 4.08 7.11 0.68
N GLY A 222 3.38 7.50 -0.39
CA GLY A 222 2.23 6.72 -0.83
C GLY A 222 2.65 5.35 -1.35
N VAL A 223 3.69 5.30 -2.19
CA VAL A 223 4.34 4.05 -2.64
C VAL A 223 5.84 4.14 -2.44
N SER A 224 6.45 3.10 -1.91
CA SER A 224 7.88 3.02 -1.61
C SER A 224 8.45 1.69 -2.10
N ALA A 225 9.32 1.74 -3.10
CA ALA A 225 10.09 0.60 -3.58
C ALA A 225 11.53 0.69 -3.08
N HIS A 226 11.92 -0.24 -2.22
CA HIS A 226 13.29 -0.37 -1.71
C HIS A 226 13.77 -1.81 -1.84
N SER A 227 15.07 -2.05 -1.69
CA SER A 227 15.66 -3.39 -1.59
C SER A 227 15.31 -4.35 -2.73
N GLN A 228 15.86 -4.06 -3.92
CA GLN A 228 15.86 -4.98 -5.08
C GLN A 228 14.50 -5.30 -5.72
N CYS A 229 13.65 -4.30 -5.95
CA CYS A 229 12.44 -4.47 -6.74
C CYS A 229 12.74 -4.53 -8.25
N ARG A 230 12.25 -5.55 -8.97
CA ARG A 230 12.42 -5.70 -10.43
C ARG A 230 11.08 -5.91 -11.14
N ASN A 231 10.96 -5.43 -12.38
CA ASN A 231 9.74 -5.59 -13.18
C ASN A 231 8.46 -5.22 -12.41
N VAL A 232 8.52 -4.11 -11.65
CA VAL A 232 7.36 -3.58 -10.94
C VAL A 232 6.67 -2.54 -11.81
N VAL A 233 5.38 -2.72 -12.05
CA VAL A 233 4.55 -1.81 -12.85
C VAL A 233 3.43 -1.24 -12.00
N LEU A 234 3.39 0.08 -11.90
CA LEU A 234 2.25 0.84 -11.36
C LEU A 234 1.45 1.38 -12.54
N LYS A 235 0.16 1.03 -12.63
CA LYS A 235 -0.72 1.42 -13.74
C LYS A 235 -1.95 2.14 -13.22
N ASN A 236 -2.20 3.35 -13.69
CA ASN A 236 -3.33 4.18 -13.23
C ASN A 236 -3.36 4.34 -11.68
N VAL A 237 -2.20 4.35 -11.04
CA VAL A 237 -2.09 4.55 -9.59
C VAL A 237 -2.06 6.05 -9.30
N SER A 238 -2.83 6.47 -8.29
CA SER A 238 -2.79 7.84 -7.78
C SER A 238 -2.06 7.86 -6.43
N SER A 239 -1.19 8.83 -6.22
CA SER A 239 -0.48 9.02 -4.95
C SER A 239 -0.39 10.50 -4.60
N THR A 240 -1.19 10.94 -3.64
CA THR A 240 -1.40 12.37 -3.35
C THR A 240 -1.50 12.66 -1.86
N GLY A 241 -1.13 13.88 -1.46
CA GLY A 241 -1.27 14.32 -0.07
C GLY A 241 -0.42 13.53 0.93
N ASN A 242 0.71 12.94 0.51
CA ASN A 242 1.65 12.25 1.39
C ASN A 242 2.74 13.21 1.91
N GLY A 243 3.25 12.96 3.12
CA GLY A 243 4.12 13.88 3.85
C GLY A 243 5.58 13.92 3.39
N ARG A 244 6.05 12.91 2.65
CA ARG A 244 7.36 12.90 1.98
C ARG A 244 7.21 12.78 0.47
N ALA A 245 6.84 11.62 -0.05
CA ALA A 245 6.79 11.39 -1.49
C ALA A 245 5.47 10.76 -1.98
N GLY A 246 5.07 11.03 -3.23
CA GLY A 246 4.05 10.23 -3.89
C GLY A 246 4.58 8.84 -4.22
N LEU A 247 5.74 8.80 -4.87
CA LEU A 247 6.49 7.59 -5.19
C LEU A 247 7.95 7.74 -4.76
N PHE A 248 8.45 6.79 -3.98
CA PHE A 248 9.86 6.62 -3.70
C PHE A 248 10.42 5.39 -4.41
N VAL A 249 11.56 5.55 -5.10
CA VAL A 249 12.33 4.45 -5.68
C VAL A 249 13.77 4.53 -5.17
N GLY A 250 14.19 3.52 -4.42
CA GLY A 250 15.47 3.48 -3.75
C GLY A 250 16.36 2.30 -4.15
N GLU A 251 17.66 2.47 -3.90
CA GLU A 251 18.69 1.43 -3.99
C GLU A 251 18.87 0.91 -5.44
N THR A 252 18.64 -0.38 -5.67
CA THR A 252 18.74 -1.03 -7.00
C THR A 252 17.36 -1.32 -7.61
N SER A 253 16.31 -0.69 -7.08
CA SER A 253 14.93 -0.94 -7.51
C SER A 253 14.60 -0.28 -8.84
N ARG A 254 13.73 -0.92 -9.62
CA ARG A 254 13.24 -0.41 -10.90
C ARG A 254 11.72 -0.47 -10.92
N VAL A 255 11.10 0.69 -11.15
CA VAL A 255 9.64 0.84 -11.20
C VAL A 255 9.26 1.53 -12.50
N GLU A 256 8.22 1.01 -13.14
CA GLU A 256 7.55 1.63 -14.27
C GLU A 256 6.22 2.21 -13.80
N ALA A 257 6.00 3.51 -14.00
CA ALA A 257 4.77 4.21 -13.64
C ALA A 257 4.03 4.66 -14.90
N LEU A 258 2.97 3.93 -15.23
CA LEU A 258 2.16 4.14 -16.43
C LEU A 258 0.86 4.85 -16.06
N LYS A 259 0.62 6.03 -16.65
CA LYS A 259 -0.61 6.82 -16.44
C LYS A 259 -0.92 7.08 -14.96
N CYS A 260 0.13 7.25 -14.15
CA CYS A 260 0.00 7.49 -12.72
C CYS A 260 -0.15 8.99 -12.41
N THR A 261 -0.89 9.30 -11.36
CA THR A 261 -1.04 10.67 -10.83
C THR A 261 -0.26 10.80 -9.55
N LEU A 262 0.93 11.41 -9.61
CA LEU A 262 1.83 11.56 -8.46
C LEU A 262 1.98 13.06 -8.16
N THR A 263 1.01 13.66 -7.46
CA THR A 263 0.91 15.12 -7.31
C THR A 263 0.45 15.52 -5.92
N GLY A 264 0.70 16.78 -5.52
CA GLY A 264 0.20 17.33 -4.25
C GLY A 264 0.78 16.64 -3.00
N ASN A 265 1.98 16.07 -3.13
CA ASN A 265 2.73 15.51 -2.01
C ASN A 265 3.63 16.59 -1.39
N ARG A 266 3.88 16.52 -0.09
CA ARG A 266 4.41 17.64 0.68
C ARG A 266 5.85 18.01 0.34
N LEU A 267 6.75 17.04 0.16
CA LEU A 267 8.15 17.33 -0.15
C LEU A 267 8.52 17.00 -1.59
N HIS A 268 8.08 15.84 -2.08
CA HIS A 268 8.40 15.36 -3.42
C HIS A 268 7.18 14.70 -4.03
N ASN A 269 6.93 14.92 -5.31
CA ASN A 269 5.97 14.10 -6.04
C ASN A 269 6.57 12.73 -6.36
N VAL A 270 7.82 12.74 -6.80
CA VAL A 270 8.62 11.55 -7.05
C VAL A 270 10.01 11.77 -6.46
N LEU A 271 10.48 10.81 -5.67
CA LEU A 271 11.80 10.79 -5.07
C LEU A 271 12.56 9.53 -5.50
N VAL A 272 13.70 9.71 -6.16
CA VAL A 272 14.59 8.61 -6.55
C VAL A 272 15.90 8.73 -5.77
N ARG A 273 16.31 7.66 -5.09
CA ARG A 273 17.56 7.63 -4.34
C ARG A 273 18.46 6.46 -4.72
N GLY A 274 19.73 6.77 -4.99
CA GLY A 274 20.76 5.77 -5.26
C GLY A 274 20.99 5.54 -6.76
N ARG A 275 22.26 5.34 -7.11
CA ARG A 275 22.79 5.34 -8.49
C ARG A 275 22.27 4.23 -9.40
N HIS A 276 21.59 3.22 -8.85
CA HIS A 276 21.09 2.07 -9.61
C HIS A 276 19.57 1.98 -9.63
N SER A 277 18.90 2.98 -9.06
CA SER A 277 17.46 3.12 -9.14
C SER A 277 17.06 3.64 -10.51
N ALA A 278 15.98 3.10 -11.04
CA ALA A 278 15.42 3.59 -12.30
C ALA A 278 13.92 3.78 -12.18
N LEU A 279 13.44 4.88 -12.75
CA LEU A 279 12.03 5.18 -12.92
C LEU A 279 11.75 5.42 -14.40
N HIS A 280 10.81 4.66 -14.95
CA HIS A 280 10.25 4.93 -16.27
C HIS A 280 8.81 5.46 -16.12
N THR A 281 8.46 6.54 -16.81
CA THR A 281 7.13 7.17 -16.69
C THR A 281 6.56 7.58 -18.05
N GLU A 282 5.27 7.35 -18.26
CA GLU A 282 4.52 7.83 -19.43
C GLU A 282 3.16 8.48 -19.03
N PRO A 283 2.78 9.69 -19.53
CA PRO A 283 3.55 10.92 -19.74
C PRO A 283 3.34 11.97 -18.62
N LYS A 284 4.21 13.02 -18.62
CA LYS A 284 4.27 14.26 -17.81
C LYS A 284 3.78 14.19 -16.35
N LEU A 285 4.72 13.95 -15.45
CA LEU A 285 4.59 14.32 -14.04
C LEU A 285 4.34 15.83 -13.91
N SER A 286 3.57 16.26 -12.90
CA SER A 286 3.33 17.69 -12.65
C SER A 286 4.61 18.45 -12.30
N GLU A 287 5.60 17.73 -11.75
CA GLU A 287 6.92 18.22 -11.38
C GLU A 287 7.98 17.16 -11.74
N PRO A 288 9.21 17.56 -12.06
CA PRO A 288 10.29 16.60 -12.33
C PRO A 288 10.61 15.76 -11.09
N PRO A 289 11.04 14.50 -11.26
CA PRO A 289 11.54 13.69 -10.15
C PRO A 289 12.71 14.36 -9.43
N THR A 290 12.72 14.27 -8.10
CA THR A 290 13.89 14.64 -7.30
C THR A 290 14.84 13.45 -7.24
N PHE A 291 16.08 13.65 -7.65
CA PHE A 291 17.15 12.67 -7.54
C PHE A 291 18.09 13.03 -6.37
N ILE A 292 18.37 12.06 -5.51
CA ILE A 292 19.33 12.19 -4.42
C ILE A 292 20.32 11.02 -4.52
N ASP A 293 21.61 11.30 -4.51
CA ASP A 293 22.64 10.25 -4.45
C ASP A 293 22.59 9.44 -3.14
#